data_AF-A0A2D7TLY5-F1
#
_entry.id   AF-A0A2D7TLY5-F1
#
_cell.length_a   1.000
_cell.length_b   1.000
_cell.length_c   1.000
_cell.angle_alpha   90.00
_cell.angle_beta   90.00
_cell.angle_gamma   90.00
#
_symmetry.space_group_name_H-M   'P 1'
#
loop_
_entity.id
_entity.type
_entity.pdbx_description
1 polymer ?
#
loop_
_entity_poly.entity_id
_entity_poly.type
_entity_poly.pdbx_seq_one_letter_code
_entity_poly.pdbx_strand_id
1 'polypeptide(L)'
;MRYIINFQIIIVGDKISNDVIRSSYTILEKDSEKYNLTNIKQVEFWFKEHFKEKPLDNFIDTKKISKKTNLDMKIGRITNSISGEYKTY
;
A
#
# COMPACT_ATOMS: atom_id res chain seq x y z
N MET A 1 -16.02 -5.10 -0.83
CA MET A 1 -14.71 -4.41 -0.90
C MET A 1 -14.96 -2.93 -0.67
N ARG A 2 -14.27 -2.30 0.29
CA ARG A 2 -14.54 -0.90 0.63
C ARG A 2 -13.52 0.06 0.03
N TYR A 3 -12.23 -0.27 0.07
CA TYR A 3 -11.20 0.55 -0.56
C TYR A 3 -10.20 -0.29 -1.36
N ILE A 4 -9.70 0.29 -2.44
CA ILE A 4 -8.53 -0.20 -3.19
C ILE A 4 -7.42 0.85 -3.04
N ILE A 5 -6.24 0.40 -2.66
CA ILE A 5 -5.05 1.22 -2.54
C ILE A 5 -4.03 0.74 -3.57
N ASN A 6 -3.71 1.59 -4.53
CA ASN A 6 -2.63 1.36 -5.48
C ASN A 6 -1.37 2.02 -4.94
N PHE A 7 -0.30 1.24 -4.82
CA PHE A 7 0.95 1.71 -4.24
C PHE A 7 2.15 1.12 -4.99
N GLN A 8 3.30 1.75 -4.76
CA GLN A 8 4.58 1.36 -5.32
C GLN A 8 5.56 1.15 -4.17
N ILE A 9 6.31 0.06 -4.21
CA ILE A 9 7.44 -0.17 -3.33
C ILE A 9 8.69 0.10 -4.14
N ILE A 10 9.51 1.02 -3.64
CA ILE A 10 10.78 1.40 -4.22
C ILE A 10 11.86 0.70 -3.41
N ILE A 11 12.60 -0.19 -4.07
CA ILE A 11 13.75 -0.88 -3.50
C ILE A 11 14.99 -0.10 -3.90
N VAL A 12 15.62 0.56 -2.94
CA VAL A 12 16.82 1.36 -3.16
C VAL A 12 18.04 0.46 -3.04
N GLY A 13 18.57 -0.01 -4.16
CA GLY A 13 19.81 -0.78 -4.21
C GLY A 13 21.06 0.11 -4.15
N ASP A 14 22.20 -0.50 -3.79
CA ASP A 14 23.50 0.21 -3.65
C ASP A 14 24.06 0.80 -4.95
N LYS A 15 23.49 0.49 -6.14
CA LYS A 15 23.98 1.01 -7.43
C LYS A 15 22.86 1.29 -8.44
N ILE A 16 22.73 2.57 -8.78
CA ILE A 16 22.30 3.18 -10.06
C ILE A 16 20.84 2.98 -10.52
N SER A 17 20.10 1.96 -10.07
CA SER A 17 18.68 1.82 -10.42
C SER A 17 17.82 1.39 -9.23
N ASN A 18 16.75 2.15 -8.98
CA ASN A 18 15.72 1.77 -8.03
C ASN A 18 14.76 0.78 -8.70
N ASP A 19 14.57 -0.40 -8.10
CA ASP A 19 13.53 -1.31 -8.55
C ASP A 19 12.18 -0.83 -7.99
N VAL A 20 11.19 -0.71 -8.87
CA VAL A 20 9.84 -0.25 -8.48
C VAL A 20 8.84 -1.37 -8.71
N ILE A 21 8.29 -1.88 -7.62
CA ILE A 21 7.23 -2.89 -7.65
C ILE A 21 5.90 -2.19 -7.45
N ARG A 22 4.99 -2.34 -8.40
CA ARG A 22 3.62 -1.81 -8.30
C ARG A 22 2.70 -2.90 -7.78
N SER A 23 1.88 -2.58 -6.79
CA SER A 23 0.93 -3.50 -6.21
C SER A 23 -0.35 -2.78 -5.79
N SER A 24 -1.35 -3.57 -5.41
CA SER A 24 -2.63 -3.08 -4.93
C SER A 24 -3.02 -3.81 -3.66
N TYR A 25 -3.54 -3.08 -2.67
CA TYR A 25 -4.07 -3.61 -1.43
C TYR A 25 -5.58 -3.37 -1.37
N THR A 26 -6.32 -4.40 -0.99
CA THR A 26 -7.78 -4.34 -0.88
C THR A 26 -8.19 -4.33 0.58
N ILE A 27 -8.93 -3.30 0.99
CA ILE A 27 -9.56 -3.24 2.30
C ILE A 27 -11.00 -3.74 2.16
N LEU A 28 -11.31 -4.81 2.89
CA LEU A 28 -12.67 -5.33 2.97
C LEU A 28 -13.54 -4.44 3.87
N GLU A 29 -14.85 -4.52 3.69
CA GLU A 29 -15.81 -3.70 4.45
C GLU A 29 -15.73 -3.98 5.95
N LYS A 30 -15.68 -5.25 6.34
CA LYS A 30 -15.44 -5.68 7.73
C LYS A 30 -14.18 -5.08 8.36
N ASP A 31 -13.10 -4.93 7.59
CA ASP A 31 -11.84 -4.38 8.10
C ASP A 31 -11.94 -2.86 8.18
N SER A 32 -12.60 -2.22 7.21
CA SER A 32 -12.92 -0.79 7.25
C SER A 32 -13.76 -0.43 8.48
N GLU A 33 -14.74 -1.24 8.85
CA GLU A 33 -15.56 -1.05 10.06
C GLU A 33 -14.73 -1.27 11.32
N LYS A 34 -13.98 -2.37 11.39
CA LYS A 34 -13.10 -2.70 12.52
C LYS A 34 -12.09 -1.60 12.83
N TYR A 35 -11.52 -0.97 11.81
CA TYR A 35 -10.50 0.09 11.94
C TYR A 35 -11.09 1.50 11.80
N ASN A 36 -12.42 1.65 11.74
CA ASN A 36 -13.13 2.92 11.60
C ASN A 36 -12.63 3.81 10.44
N LEU A 37 -12.42 3.20 9.27
CA LEU A 37 -11.89 3.83 8.06
C LEU A 37 -13.02 4.50 7.26
N THR A 38 -13.54 5.60 7.78
CA THR A 38 -14.71 6.29 7.20
C THR A 38 -14.39 7.12 5.96
N ASN A 39 -13.13 7.52 5.78
CA ASN A 39 -12.71 8.37 4.67
C ASN A 39 -11.28 8.07 4.19
N ILE A 40 -10.94 8.61 3.01
CA ILE A 40 -9.67 8.37 2.33
C ILE A 40 -8.45 8.82 3.17
N LYS A 41 -8.54 9.89 3.97
CA LYS A 41 -7.42 10.34 4.82
C LYS A 41 -7.11 9.32 5.93
N GLN A 42 -8.15 8.75 6.54
CA GLN A 42 -7.97 7.68 7.53
C GLN A 42 -7.39 6.42 6.90
N VAL A 43 -7.85 6.06 5.70
CA VAL A 43 -7.30 4.93 4.93
C VAL A 43 -5.82 5.15 4.61
N GLU A 44 -5.44 6.36 4.19
CA GLU A 44 -4.05 6.72 3.92
C GLU A 44 -3.17 6.53 5.16
N PHE A 45 -3.59 7.08 6.31
CA PHE A 45 -2.84 6.98 7.55
C PHE A 45 -2.73 5.52 8.01
N TRP A 46 -3.86 4.81 8.06
CA TRP A 46 -3.91 3.41 8.46
C TRP A 46 -3.01 2.54 7.58
N PHE A 47 -3.03 2.73 6.26
CA PHE A 47 -2.22 1.91 5.35
C PHE A 47 -0.72 2.16 5.52
N LYS A 48 -0.31 3.40 5.77
CA LYS A 48 1.10 3.74 6.05
C LYS A 48 1.59 3.04 7.32
N GLU A 49 0.79 3.02 8.38
CA GLU A 49 1.15 2.33 9.63
C GLU A 49 1.11 0.81 9.45
N HIS A 50 0.08 0.28 8.78
CA HIS A 50 -0.06 -1.13 8.47
C HIS A 50 1.13 -1.67 7.67
N PHE A 51 1.64 -0.89 6.73
CA PHE A 51 2.81 -1.24 5.93
C PHE A 51 4.11 -1.31 6.76
N LYS A 52 4.27 -0.44 7.77
CA LYS A 52 5.45 -0.44 8.65
C LYS A 52 5.44 -1.63 9.62
N GLU A 53 4.28 -2.00 10.12
CA GLU A 53 4.14 -3.06 11.13
C GLU A 53 4.17 -4.48 10.55
N LYS A 54 3.70 -4.65 9.31
CA LYS A 54 3.50 -5.98 8.72
C LYS A 54 4.67 -6.40 7.83
N PRO A 55 4.95 -7.72 7.75
CA PRO A 55 5.92 -8.25 6.80
C PRO A 55 5.58 -7.85 5.37
N LEU A 56 6.61 -7.55 4.58
CA LEU A 56 6.49 -7.15 3.17
C LEU A 56 5.79 -8.22 2.32
N ASP A 57 5.88 -9.49 2.72
CA ASP A 57 5.20 -10.65 2.12
C ASP A 57 3.68 -10.50 2.03
N ASN A 58 3.07 -9.68 2.90
CA ASN A 58 1.65 -9.41 2.87
C ASN A 58 1.24 -8.43 1.76
N PHE A 59 2.20 -7.79 1.10
CA PHE A 59 1.98 -6.73 0.12
C PHE A 59 2.51 -7.08 -1.27
N ILE A 60 3.64 -7.80 -1.33
CA ILE A 60 4.29 -8.22 -2.56
C ILE A 60 4.99 -9.57 -2.38
N ASP A 61 5.24 -10.25 -3.50
CA ASP A 61 6.02 -11.49 -3.53
C ASP A 61 7.51 -11.20 -3.30
N THR A 62 7.95 -11.30 -2.04
CA THR A 62 9.32 -10.97 -1.65
C THR A 62 10.37 -11.94 -2.21
N LYS A 63 9.96 -13.14 -2.65
CA LYS A 63 10.89 -14.11 -3.29
C LYS A 63 11.48 -13.55 -4.57
N LYS A 64 10.82 -12.58 -5.20
CA LYS A 64 11.29 -11.86 -6.38
C LYS A 64 12.29 -10.74 -6.06
N ILE A 65 12.53 -10.45 -4.77
CA ILE A 65 13.43 -9.40 -4.30
C ILE A 65 14.73 -10.03 -3.84
N SER A 66 15.79 -9.89 -4.63
CA SER A 66 17.09 -10.51 -4.38
C SER A 66 17.93 -9.80 -3.30
N LYS A 67 17.57 -8.56 -2.92
CA LYS A 67 18.30 -7.76 -1.91
C LYS A 67 17.35 -7.00 -1.00
N LYS A 68 17.45 -7.25 0.31
CA LYS A 68 16.77 -6.48 1.36
C LYS A 68 17.58 -5.21 1.66
N THR A 69 17.61 -4.29 0.70
CA THR A 69 18.13 -2.94 0.89
C THR A 69 16.96 -1.97 0.99
N ASN A 70 17.17 -0.82 1.64
CA ASN A 70 16.20 0.21 1.98
C ASN A 70 14.94 0.22 1.10
N LEU A 71 13.79 0.01 1.75
CA LEU A 71 12.47 -0.04 1.11
C LEU A 71 11.73 1.26 1.42
N ASP A 72 11.20 1.90 0.38
CA ASP A 72 10.27 3.02 0.51
C ASP A 72 8.93 2.65 -0.13
N MET A 73 7.83 3.20 0.39
CA MET A 73 6.48 2.94 -0.11
C MET A 73 5.78 4.25 -0.46
N LYS A 74 5.25 4.31 -1.68
CA LYS A 74 4.48 5.44 -2.18
C LYS A 74 3.08 5.01 -2.59
N ILE A 75 2.08 5.61 -1.97
CA ILE A 75 0.68 5.47 -2.39
C ILE A 75 0.50 6.30 -3.66
N GLY A 76 -0.07 5.70 -4.71
CA GLY A 76 -0.42 6.42 -5.94
C GLY A 76 -1.89 6.80 -6.00
N ARG A 77 -2.80 5.89 -5.61
CA ARG A 77 -4.25 6.15 -5.63
C ARG A 77 -4.99 5.35 -4.56
N ILE A 78 -5.89 6.00 -3.84
CA ILE A 78 -6.88 5.36 -2.97
C ILE A 78 -8.26 5.57 -3.59
N THR A 79 -9.04 4.51 -3.72
CA THR A 79 -10.40 4.55 -4.29
C THR A 79 -11.38 3.92 -3.31
N ASN A 80 -12.46 4.64 -2.97
CA ASN A 80 -13.62 4.07 -2.31
C ASN A 80 -14.43 3.30 -3.35
N SER A 81 -14.52 1.98 -3.18
CA SER A 81 -15.16 1.10 -4.16
C SER A 81 -16.69 1.18 -4.13
N ILE A 82 -17.28 1.80 -3.11
CA ILE A 82 -18.72 1.98 -2.96
C ILE A 82 -19.17 3.31 -3.57
N SER A 83 -18.51 4.42 -3.22
CA SER A 83 -18.87 5.76 -3.74
C SER A 83 -18.20 6.10 -5.07
N GLY A 84 -17.14 5.39 -5.46
CA GLY A 84 -16.32 5.72 -6.63
C GLY A 84 -15.35 6.89 -6.41
N GLU A 85 -15.43 7.57 -5.26
CA GLU A 85 -14.53 8.66 -4.90
C GLU A 85 -13.08 8.18 -4.79
N TYR A 86 -12.15 8.99 -5.26
CA TYR A 86 -10.74 8.65 -5.22
C TYR A 86 -9.85 9.86 -4.94
N LYS A 87 -8.64 9.57 -4.46
CA LYS A 87 -7.54 10.53 -4.30
C LYS A 87 -6.29 9.96 -4.93
N THR A 88 -5.61 10.78 -5.73
CA THR A 88 -4.31 10.50 -6.34
C THR A 88 -3.21 11.31 -5.67
N TYR A 89 -1.97 10.84 -5.75
CA TYR A 89 -0.78 11.45 -5.13
C TYR A 89 0.36 11.56 -6.14
#